data_AF-A0A9E1QQ38-F1
#
_entry.id   AF-A0A9E1QQ38-F1
#
_cell.length_a   1.000
_cell.length_b   1.000
_cell.length_c   1.000
_cell.angle_alpha   90.00
_cell.angle_beta   90.00
_cell.angle_gamma   90.00
#
_symmetry.space_group_name_H-M   'P 1'
#
loop_
_entity.id
_entity.type
_entity.pdbx_description
1 polymer ?
#
loop_
_entity_poly.entity_id
_entity_poly.type
_entity_poly.pdbx_seq_one_letter_code
_entity_poly.pdbx_strand_id
1 'polypeptide(L)' 'MKIAHIITDLDTGGAEIMLYKLLASLHNEALNSTVISLMGRGKITERIEALGV' A
#
# COMPACT_ATOMS: atom_id res chain seq x y z
N MET A 1 0.89 -13.48 9.10
CA MET A 1 1.95 -13.68 8.06
C MET A 1 2.48 -12.31 7.65
N LYS A 2 3.76 -12.16 7.28
CA LYS A 2 4.32 -10.87 6.84
C LYS A 2 4.41 -10.83 5.31
N ILE A 3 3.92 -9.76 4.69
CA ILE A 3 3.91 -9.59 3.22
C ILE A 3 4.51 -8.22 2.89
N ALA A 4 5.50 -8.19 2.00
CA ALA A 4 6.07 -6.95 1.49
C ALA A 4 5.57 -6.69 0.06
N HIS A 5 5.03 -5.49 -0.17
CA HIS A 5 4.61 -4.99 -1.48
C HIS A 5 5.63 -3.95 -1.94
N ILE A 6 6.32 -4.23 -3.04
CA ILE A 6 7.34 -3.33 -3.61
C ILE A 6 6.74 -2.66 -4.85
N ILE A 7 6.77 -1.33 -4.89
CA ILE A 7 6.21 -0.51 -5.98
C ILE A 7 7.14 0.66 -6.30
N THR A 8 7.06 1.17 -7.53
CA THR A 8 7.93 2.27 -7.97
C THR A 8 7.62 3.58 -7.26
N ASP A 9 6.38 4.06 -7.32
CA ASP A 9 5.91 5.28 -6.65
C ASP A 9 4.56 5.05 -5.96
N LEU A 10 3.99 6.09 -5.36
CA LEU A 10 2.69 6.08 -4.67
C LEU A 10 1.79 7.25 -5.10
N ASP A 11 1.83 7.67 -6.37
CA ASP A 11 0.90 8.70 -6.89
C ASP A 11 -0.47 8.08 -7.26
N THR A 12 -1.08 8.45 -8.40
CA THR A 12 -2.47 8.06 -8.74
C THR A 12 -2.60 7.26 -10.03
N GLY A 13 -1.66 6.36 -10.32
CA GLY A 13 -1.75 5.43 -11.45
C GLY A 13 -2.59 4.18 -11.13
N GLY A 14 -2.64 3.26 -12.10
CA GLY A 14 -3.46 2.05 -11.95
C GLY A 14 -2.91 1.08 -10.90
N ALA A 15 -1.59 0.93 -10.81
CA ALA A 15 -0.96 -0.02 -9.91
C ALA A 15 -1.11 0.41 -8.44
N GLU A 16 -0.93 1.69 -8.16
CA GLU A 16 -1.02 2.29 -6.83
C GLU A 16 -2.46 2.20 -6.29
N ILE A 17 -3.44 2.48 -7.15
CA ILE A 17 -4.86 2.36 -6.81
C ILE A 17 -5.25 0.90 -6.56
N MET A 18 -4.72 -0.04 -7.34
CA MET A 18 -4.98 -1.47 -7.13
C MET A 18 -4.31 -1.98 -5.84
N LEU A 19 -3.09 -1.54 -5.55
CA LEU A 19 -2.41 -1.84 -4.29
C LEU A 19 -3.22 -1.34 -3.10
N TYR A 20 -3.69 -0.09 -3.13
CA TYR A 20 -4.56 0.44 -2.08
C TYR A 20 -5.83 -0.39 -1.89
N LYS A 21 -6.52 -0.76 -2.97
CA LYS A 21 -7.74 -1.61 -2.89
C LYS A 21 -7.45 -2.98 -2.29
N LEU A 22 -6.32 -3.59 -2.68
CA LEU A 22 -5.88 -4.86 -2.11
C LEU A 22 -5.64 -4.71 -0.61
N LEU A 23 -4.83 -3.74 -0.19
CA LEU A 23 -4.53 -3.50 1.23
C LEU A 23 -5.80 -3.21 2.05
N ALA A 24 -6.72 -2.41 1.50
CA ALA A 24 -7.99 -2.12 2.16
C ALA A 24 -8.86 -3.36 2.33
N SER A 25 -8.85 -4.29 1.36
CA SER A 25 -9.57 -5.56 1.47
C SER A 25 -8.94 -6.51 2.50
N LEU A 26 -7.62 -6.44 2.69
CA LEU A 26 -6.86 -7.28 3.62
C LEU A 26 -6.75 -6.69 5.04
N HIS A 27 -7.20 -5.45 5.26
CA HIS A 27 -6.97 -4.70 6.51
C HIS A 27 -7.45 -5.43 7.79
N ASN A 28 -8.50 -6.26 7.68
CA ASN A 28 -9.05 -7.02 8.81
C ASN A 28 -8.52 -8.45 8.91
N GLU A 29 -7.58 -8.85 8.06
CA GLU A 29 -6.97 -10.17 8.10
C GLU A 29 -5.75 -10.20 9.04
N ALA A 30 -5.36 -11.39 9.50
CA ALA A 30 -4.14 -11.59 10.32
C ALA A 30 -2.84 -11.49 9.48
N LEU A 31 -2.80 -10.52 8.57
CA LEU A 31 -1.70 -10.20 7.67
C LEU A 31 -1.06 -8.89 8.13
N ASN A 32 0.27 -8.89 8.18
CA ASN A 32 1.06 -7.70 8.43
C ASN A 32 1.69 -7.31 7.09
N SER A 33 1.06 -6.35 6.41
CA SER A 33 1.53 -5.82 5.15
C SER A 33 2.51 -4.67 5.38
N THR A 34 3.53 -4.59 4.53
CA THR A 34 4.46 -3.45 4.47
C THR A 34 4.58 -3.02 3.02
N VAL A 35 4.54 -1.72 2.76
CA VAL A 35 4.75 -1.15 1.42
C VAL A 35 6.12 -0.48 1.35
N ILE A 36 6.90 -0.86 0.34
CA ILE A 36 8.20 -0.26 0.04
C ILE A 36 8.07 0.44 -1.30
N SER A 37 8.09 1.78 -1.28
CA SER A 37 8.21 2.57 -2.51
C SER A 37 9.69 2.76 -2.84
N LEU A 38 10.05 2.57 -4.12
CA LEU A 38 11.40 2.84 -4.61
C LEU A 38 11.65 4.35 -4.80
N MET A 39 10.58 5.14 -4.83
CA MET A 39 10.60 6.59 -4.89
C MET A 39 10.06 7.20 -3.59
N GLY A 40 9.84 8.52 -3.59
CA GLY A 40 9.25 9.23 -2.45
C GLY A 40 7.76 8.94 -2.28
N ARG A 41 7.20 9.55 -1.22
CA ARG A 41 5.75 9.57 -0.99
C ARG A 41 5.00 10.16 -2.18
N GLY A 42 3.77 9.70 -2.38
CA GLY A 42 2.84 10.26 -3.36
C GLY A 42 1.43 10.41 -2.77
N LYS A 43 0.45 10.80 -3.59
CA LYS A 43 -0.91 11.12 -3.12
C LYS A 43 -1.64 9.97 -2.42
N ILE A 44 -1.26 8.71 -2.69
CA ILE A 44 -1.89 7.54 -2.08
C ILE A 44 -1.25 7.15 -0.74
N THR A 45 -0.07 7.69 -0.40
CA THR A 45 0.65 7.32 0.83
C THR A 45 -0.20 7.47 2.09
N GLU A 46 -0.84 8.63 2.31
CA GLU A 46 -1.67 8.87 3.51
C GLU A 46 -2.83 7.87 3.62
N ARG A 47 -3.38 7.43 2.49
CA ARG A 47 -4.48 6.46 2.47
C ARG A 47 -4.02 5.05 2.82
N ILE A 48 -2.79 4.69 2.43
CA ILE A 48 -2.17 3.42 2.82
C ILE A 48 -1.81 3.43 4.31
N GLU A 49 -1.21 4.52 4.80
CA GLU A 49 -0.85 4.68 6.22
C GLU A 49 -2.10 4.64 7.13
N ALA A 50 -3.24 5.18 6.67
CA ALA A 50 -4.52 5.08 7.37
C ALA A 50 -5.04 3.64 7.54
N LEU A 51 -4.51 2.67 6.78
CA LEU A 51 -4.79 1.25 6.94
C LEU A 51 -3.82 0.56 7.92
N GLY A 52 -2.94 1.31 8.59
CA GLY A 52 -1.95 0.76 9.52
C GLY A 52 -0.79 0.00 8.85
N VAL A 53 -0.52 0.33 7.58
CA VAL A 53 0.54 -0.25 6.74
C VAL A 53 1.76 0.67 6.68
#